data_AF-A0A5C8G2Q5-F1
#
_entry.id   AF-A0A5C8G2Q5-F1
#
_cell.length_a   1.000
_cell.length_b   1.000
_cell.length_c   1.000
_cell.angle_alpha   90.00
_cell.angle_beta   90.00
_cell.angle_gamma   90.00
#
_symmetry.space_group_name_H-M   'P 1'
#
loop_
_entity.id
_entity.type
_entity.pdbx_description
1 polymer ?
#
loop_
_entity_poly.entity_id
_entity_poly.type
_entity_poly.pdbx_seq_one_letter_code
_entity_poly.pdbx_strand_id
1 'polypeptide(L)'
;MSENAIEKYYNEIKEAELNGMNNEQNIREYFYELLKNYTNSQNLKIERETKEFVFENGQKKNIFLDGRIKKENMVIGWVENKDAKDDLNKEIKNKKEKQYPLLNTIFENSKELVLFQDGKEVIKVNMSKSEELDKVLIKFVSFRPEEYKKFQDAFNNLKRILPDLAKDLREFFKEEKKINKKFKENLKEFTKKCQLSINNNITEELANKRHLCYNHI
;
A
#
# COMPACT_ATOMS: atom_id res chain seq x y z
N MET A 1 2.65 -24.12 0.22
CA MET A 1 3.30 -23.03 0.98
C MET A 1 2.39 -22.49 2.09
N SER A 2 1.06 -22.43 1.88
CA SER A 2 0.11 -21.98 2.91
C SER A 2 -0.08 -22.93 4.10
N GLU A 3 -0.18 -24.24 3.85
CA GLU A 3 -0.43 -25.24 4.91
C GLU A 3 0.58 -25.18 6.07
N ASN A 4 1.86 -25.02 5.76
CA ASN A 4 2.93 -24.91 6.76
C ASN A 4 2.81 -23.63 7.61
N ALA A 5 2.30 -22.52 7.04
CA ALA A 5 2.14 -21.27 7.78
C ALA A 5 1.00 -21.34 8.80
N ILE A 6 -0.14 -21.95 8.43
CA ILE A 6 -1.27 -22.15 9.34
C ILE A 6 -0.92 -23.18 10.42
N GLU A 7 -0.26 -24.29 10.06
CA GLU A 7 0.17 -25.28 11.03
C GLU A 7 1.14 -24.67 12.06
N LYS A 8 2.12 -23.88 11.59
CA LYS A 8 3.00 -23.13 12.49
C LYS A 8 2.21 -22.21 13.43
N TYR A 9 1.25 -21.45 12.91
CA TYR A 9 0.40 -20.57 13.72
C TYR A 9 -0.36 -21.33 14.81
N TYR A 10 -0.91 -22.50 14.50
CA TYR A 10 -1.60 -23.33 15.50
C TYR A 10 -0.65 -23.90 16.54
N ASN A 11 0.57 -24.29 16.15
CA ASN A 11 1.59 -24.75 17.09
C ASN A 11 2.00 -23.61 18.04
N GLU A 12 2.21 -22.39 17.53
CA GLU A 12 2.53 -21.21 18.35
C GLU A 12 1.44 -20.89 19.36
N ILE A 13 0.16 -20.96 18.96
CA ILE A 13 -0.97 -20.79 19.90
C ILE A 13 -0.97 -21.88 20.97
N LYS A 14 -0.83 -23.14 20.58
CA LYS A 14 -0.86 -24.28 21.51
C LYS A 14 0.29 -24.20 22.52
N GLU A 15 1.49 -23.85 22.07
CA GLU A 15 2.64 -23.64 22.96
C GLU A 15 2.42 -22.46 23.91
N ALA A 16 1.85 -21.35 23.44
CA ALA A 16 1.52 -20.21 24.29
C ALA A 16 0.49 -20.58 25.37
N GLU A 17 -0.52 -21.38 25.04
CA GLU A 17 -1.50 -21.89 26.00
C GLU A 17 -0.86 -22.77 27.07
N LEU A 18 0.02 -23.71 26.67
CA LEU A 18 0.71 -24.60 27.60
C LEU A 18 1.62 -23.85 28.57
N ASN A 19 2.23 -22.75 28.12
CA ASN A 19 3.15 -21.93 28.91
C ASN A 19 2.47 -20.77 29.66
N GLY A 20 1.14 -20.65 29.61
CA GLY A 20 0.40 -19.55 30.23
C GLY A 20 0.69 -18.17 29.61
N MET A 21 1.19 -18.15 28.37
CA MET A 21 1.53 -16.95 27.59
C MET A 21 0.46 -16.60 26.55
N ASN A 22 -0.77 -17.10 26.72
CA ASN A 22 -1.91 -16.86 25.82
C ASN A 22 -2.58 -15.49 26.03
N ASN A 23 -1.80 -14.46 26.31
CA ASN A 23 -2.32 -13.10 26.38
C ASN A 23 -2.65 -12.56 24.98
N GLU A 24 -3.51 -11.55 24.93
CA GLU A 24 -4.00 -10.95 23.68
C GLU A 24 -2.86 -10.47 22.78
N GLN A 25 -1.84 -9.85 23.37
CA GLN A 25 -0.70 -9.30 22.64
C GLN A 25 0.08 -10.40 21.88
N ASN A 26 0.32 -11.54 22.51
CA ASN A 26 1.01 -12.66 21.89
C ASN A 26 0.17 -13.28 20.77
N ILE A 27 -1.13 -13.45 20.97
CA ILE A 27 -2.02 -14.01 19.95
C ILE A 27 -2.09 -13.10 18.71
N ARG A 28 -2.18 -11.78 18.92
CA ARG A 28 -2.10 -10.78 17.84
C ARG A 28 -0.77 -10.87 17.09
N GLU A 29 0.34 -11.17 17.77
CA GLU A 29 1.65 -11.35 17.15
C GLU A 29 1.69 -12.59 16.25
N TYR A 30 1.19 -13.73 16.73
CA TYR A 30 1.14 -14.96 15.94
C TYR A 30 0.26 -14.79 14.70
N PHE A 31 -0.89 -14.11 14.84
CA PHE A 31 -1.74 -13.82 13.70
C PHE A 31 -1.06 -12.87 12.70
N TYR A 32 -0.31 -11.88 13.19
CA TYR A 32 0.46 -10.99 12.33
C TYR A 32 1.53 -11.74 11.53
N GLU A 33 2.28 -12.65 12.15
CA GLU A 33 3.29 -13.46 11.45
C GLU A 33 2.64 -14.46 10.47
N LEU A 34 1.47 -15.01 10.80
CA LEU A 34 0.66 -15.78 9.84
C LEU A 34 0.35 -14.92 8.61
N LEU A 35 -0.27 -13.76 8.81
CA LEU A 35 -0.68 -12.88 7.72
C LEU A 35 0.51 -12.39 6.89
N LYS A 36 1.65 -12.13 7.53
CA LYS A 36 2.90 -11.72 6.87
C LYS A 36 3.41 -12.77 5.88
N ASN A 37 3.25 -14.07 6.16
CA ASN A 37 3.58 -15.12 5.19
C ASN A 37 2.72 -15.01 3.93
N TYR A 38 1.41 -14.79 4.09
CA TYR A 38 0.49 -14.59 2.96
C TYR A 38 0.82 -13.32 2.17
N THR A 39 1.11 -12.20 2.85
CA THR A 39 1.47 -10.95 2.17
C THR A 39 2.77 -11.07 1.39
N ASN A 40 3.79 -11.74 1.97
CA ASN A 40 5.07 -11.96 1.31
C ASN A 40 4.91 -12.77 0.02
N SER A 41 4.05 -13.80 0.02
CA SER A 41 3.77 -14.60 -1.18
C SER A 41 3.20 -13.79 -2.36
N GLN A 42 2.59 -12.63 -2.07
CA GLN A 42 2.00 -11.73 -3.05
C GLN A 42 2.84 -10.46 -3.30
N ASN A 43 4.07 -10.40 -2.77
CA ASN A 43 4.91 -9.19 -2.77
C ASN A 43 4.14 -7.97 -2.23
N LEU A 44 3.48 -8.15 -1.08
CA LEU A 44 2.77 -7.11 -0.34
C LEU A 44 3.52 -6.76 0.93
N LYS A 45 3.44 -5.49 1.33
CA LYS A 45 3.93 -5.02 2.63
C LYS A 45 2.78 -4.95 3.61
N ILE A 46 2.96 -5.47 4.82
CA ILE A 46 2.05 -5.24 5.94
C ILE A 46 2.64 -4.19 6.89
N GLU A 47 1.79 -3.31 7.41
CA GLU A 47 2.14 -2.27 8.38
C GLU A 47 1.16 -2.35 9.57
N ARG A 48 1.66 -2.18 10.79
CA ARG A 48 0.87 -2.23 12.03
C ARG A 48 0.56 -0.82 12.53
N GLU A 49 -0.47 -0.71 13.36
CA GLU A 49 -0.83 0.49 14.13
C GLU A 49 -0.88 1.74 13.25
N THR A 50 -1.77 1.69 12.25
CA THR A 50 -1.80 2.72 11.21
C THR A 50 -2.91 3.73 11.45
N LYS A 51 -2.60 4.99 11.15
CA LYS A 51 -3.58 6.08 11.14
C LYS A 51 -4.12 6.24 9.74
N GLU A 52 -5.44 6.27 9.62
CA GLU A 52 -6.16 6.67 8.41
C GLU A 52 -7.16 7.78 8.77
N PHE A 53 -7.84 8.31 7.76
CA PHE A 53 -8.91 9.27 7.98
C PHE A 53 -10.17 8.88 7.22
N VAL A 54 -11.31 9.21 7.82
CA VAL A 54 -12.64 9.05 7.25
C VAL A 54 -13.37 10.39 7.32
N PHE A 55 -14.42 10.54 6.53
CA PHE A 55 -15.28 11.72 6.55
C PHE A 55 -16.62 11.40 7.19
N GLU A 56 -16.71 11.58 8.49
CA GLU A 56 -17.95 11.38 9.25
C GLU A 56 -18.69 12.72 9.35
N ASN A 57 -19.95 12.78 8.87
CA ASN A 57 -20.76 14.00 8.85
C ASN A 57 -20.07 15.21 8.20
N GLY A 58 -19.32 14.98 7.13
CA GLY A 58 -18.56 16.03 6.42
C GLY A 58 -17.30 16.52 7.14
N GLN A 59 -16.97 15.94 8.30
CA GLN A 59 -15.77 16.27 9.06
C GLN A 59 -14.71 15.17 8.93
N LYS A 60 -13.45 15.59 8.73
CA LYS A 60 -12.31 14.67 8.71
C LYS A 60 -12.03 14.16 10.13
N LYS A 61 -12.09 12.85 10.31
CA LYS A 61 -11.80 12.18 11.58
C LYS A 61 -10.69 11.16 11.40
N ASN A 62 -9.72 11.17 12.30
CA ASN A 62 -8.68 10.15 12.31
C ASN A 62 -9.25 8.85 12.89
N ILE A 63 -8.91 7.74 12.24
CA ILE A 63 -9.17 6.39 12.70
C ILE A 63 -7.84 5.66 12.89
N PHE A 64 -7.86 4.67 13.76
CA PHE A 64 -6.70 3.86 14.09
C PHE A 64 -7.07 2.42 13.77
N LEU A 65 -6.25 1.80 12.92
CA LEU A 65 -6.42 0.42 12.47
C LEU A 65 -5.24 -0.40 12.99
N ASP A 66 -5.52 -1.64 13.40
CA ASP A 66 -4.49 -2.56 13.91
C ASP A 66 -3.43 -2.87 12.83
N GLY A 67 -3.84 -2.91 11.56
CA GLY A 67 -2.90 -2.95 10.44
C GLY A 67 -3.49 -2.65 9.07
N ARG A 68 -2.61 -2.59 8.08
CA ARG A 68 -2.96 -2.46 6.66
C ARG A 68 -1.97 -3.19 5.76
N ILE A 69 -2.44 -3.61 4.59
CA ILE A 69 -1.61 -4.22 3.55
C ILE A 69 -1.48 -3.28 2.35
N LYS A 70 -0.28 -3.24 1.77
CA LYS A 70 0.08 -2.37 0.66
C LYS A 70 0.69 -3.15 -0.48
N LYS A 71 0.33 -2.78 -1.70
CA LYS A 71 1.08 -3.10 -2.91
C LYS A 71 1.80 -1.84 -3.34
N GLU A 72 3.12 -1.87 -3.32
CA GLU A 72 3.95 -0.67 -3.48
C GLU A 72 3.52 0.41 -2.45
N ASN A 73 3.05 1.57 -2.92
CA ASN A 73 2.58 2.66 -2.05
C ASN A 73 1.05 2.69 -1.88
N MET A 74 0.30 1.86 -2.59
CA MET A 74 -1.15 1.84 -2.50
C MET A 74 -1.63 0.90 -1.39
N VAL A 75 -2.49 1.41 -0.50
CA VAL A 75 -3.20 0.60 0.49
C VAL A 75 -4.28 -0.21 -0.23
N ILE A 76 -4.29 -1.53 -0.02
CA ILE A 76 -5.22 -2.45 -0.69
C ILE A 76 -6.03 -3.30 0.30
N GLY A 77 -5.83 -3.12 1.61
CA GLY A 77 -6.65 -3.76 2.62
C GLY A 77 -6.25 -3.41 4.04
N TRP A 78 -7.13 -3.73 4.98
CA TRP A 78 -7.03 -3.38 6.39
C TRP A 78 -7.25 -4.59 7.30
N VAL A 79 -6.69 -4.50 8.50
CA VAL A 79 -6.72 -5.55 9.52
C VAL A 79 -7.19 -4.94 10.83
N GLU A 80 -8.17 -5.59 11.46
CA GLU A 80 -8.73 -5.23 12.75
C GLU A 80 -8.77 -6.46 13.65
N ASN A 81 -7.96 -6.45 14.69
CA ASN A 81 -7.85 -7.53 15.67
C ASN A 81 -8.65 -7.14 16.91
N LYS A 82 -9.36 -8.10 17.50
CA LYS A 82 -10.23 -7.91 18.67
C LYS A 82 -9.92 -8.96 19.71
N ASP A 83 -10.34 -8.68 20.95
CA ASP A 83 -10.14 -9.62 22.03
C ASP A 83 -11.01 -10.86 21.82
N ALA A 84 -10.51 -12.05 22.21
CA ALA A 84 -11.27 -13.29 22.07
C ALA A 84 -12.58 -13.35 22.88
N LYS A 85 -12.78 -12.38 23.78
CA LYS A 85 -14.01 -12.19 24.56
C LYS A 85 -14.99 -11.23 23.89
N ASP A 86 -14.56 -10.48 22.87
CA ASP A 86 -15.39 -9.52 22.16
C ASP A 86 -16.40 -10.21 21.25
N ASP A 87 -17.58 -9.63 21.19
CA ASP A 87 -18.58 -9.96 20.18
C ASP A 87 -18.18 -9.29 18.86
N LEU A 88 -17.56 -10.08 17.98
CA LEU A 88 -17.03 -9.62 16.72
C LEU A 88 -18.09 -8.93 15.85
N ASN A 89 -19.35 -9.36 15.93
CA ASN A 89 -20.44 -8.73 15.16
C ASN A 89 -20.77 -7.34 15.68
N LYS A 90 -20.75 -7.14 17.01
CA LYS A 90 -20.94 -5.80 17.61
C LYS A 90 -19.79 -4.87 17.25
N GLU A 91 -18.56 -5.37 17.29
CA GLU A 91 -17.38 -4.58 16.90
C GLU A 91 -17.44 -4.17 15.42
N ILE A 92 -17.79 -5.10 14.53
CA ILE A 92 -17.99 -4.81 13.11
C ILE A 92 -19.09 -3.75 12.91
N LYS A 93 -20.21 -3.86 13.64
CA LYS A 93 -21.30 -2.88 13.57
C LYS A 93 -20.82 -1.49 14.01
N ASN A 94 -20.12 -1.40 15.14
CA ASN A 94 -19.56 -0.14 15.65
C ASN A 94 -18.57 0.49 14.67
N LYS A 95 -17.74 -0.34 14.01
CA LYS A 95 -16.76 0.12 13.01
C LYS A 95 -17.44 0.60 11.72
N LYS A 96 -18.52 -0.07 11.29
CA LYS A 96 -19.39 0.37 10.19
C LYS A 96 -20.00 1.74 10.45
N GLU A 97 -20.57 1.94 11.63
CA GLU A 97 -21.17 3.22 12.03
C GLU A 97 -20.14 4.36 12.00
N LYS A 98 -18.89 4.07 12.39
CA LYS A 98 -17.75 5.00 12.32
C LYS A 98 -17.10 5.09 10.93
N GLN A 99 -17.72 4.52 9.90
CA GLN A 99 -17.27 4.54 8.50
C GLN A 99 -15.85 4.00 8.27
N TYR A 100 -15.43 3.01 9.06
CA TYR A 100 -14.15 2.34 8.81
C TYR A 100 -14.14 1.72 7.41
N PRO A 101 -12.96 1.63 6.76
CA PRO A 101 -12.86 1.09 5.43
C PRO A 101 -13.28 -0.38 5.39
N LEU A 102 -14.09 -0.75 4.41
CA LEU A 102 -14.60 -2.10 4.18
C LEU A 102 -14.41 -2.58 2.73
N LEU A 103 -13.58 -1.88 1.96
CA LEU A 103 -13.28 -2.25 0.58
C LEU A 103 -12.53 -3.60 0.53
N ASN A 104 -11.65 -3.86 1.49
CA ASN A 104 -11.00 -5.15 1.71
C ASN A 104 -10.47 -5.19 3.15
N THR A 105 -11.25 -5.71 4.09
CA THR A 105 -10.93 -5.64 5.52
C THR A 105 -11.21 -6.97 6.20
N ILE A 106 -10.27 -7.45 6.99
CA ILE A 106 -10.47 -8.60 7.88
C ILE A 106 -10.69 -8.12 9.32
N PHE A 107 -11.68 -8.70 9.97
CA PHE A 107 -11.91 -8.59 11.41
C PHE A 107 -11.71 -9.96 12.03
N GLU A 108 -10.92 -10.06 13.10
CA GLU A 108 -10.69 -11.33 13.79
C GLU A 108 -10.69 -11.16 15.31
N ASN A 109 -11.05 -12.21 16.04
CA ASN A 109 -10.99 -12.29 17.50
C ASN A 109 -10.38 -13.61 18.00
N SER A 110 -9.45 -14.18 17.24
CA SER A 110 -8.78 -15.47 17.49
C SER A 110 -9.68 -16.70 17.45
N LYS A 111 -11.01 -16.53 17.40
CA LYS A 111 -12.00 -17.62 17.25
C LYS A 111 -12.62 -17.62 15.86
N GLU A 112 -12.94 -16.43 15.36
CA GLU A 112 -13.56 -16.23 14.06
C GLU A 112 -12.80 -15.16 13.29
N LEU A 113 -12.84 -15.27 11.96
CA LEU A 113 -12.35 -14.24 11.04
C LEU A 113 -13.46 -13.93 10.03
N VAL A 114 -13.74 -12.64 9.84
CA VAL A 114 -14.73 -12.13 8.90
C VAL A 114 -14.02 -11.25 7.87
N LEU A 115 -14.17 -11.59 6.59
CA LEU A 115 -13.67 -10.82 5.46
C LEU A 115 -14.79 -9.97 4.85
N PHE A 116 -14.55 -8.68 4.80
CA PHE A 116 -15.33 -7.71 4.02
C PHE A 116 -14.61 -7.37 2.72
N GLN A 117 -15.35 -7.38 1.61
CA GLN A 117 -14.89 -6.82 0.33
C GLN A 117 -16.03 -6.02 -0.30
N ASP A 118 -15.70 -4.88 -0.91
CA ASP A 118 -16.67 -3.96 -1.53
C ASP A 118 -17.84 -3.60 -0.58
N GLY A 119 -17.53 -3.43 0.71
CA GLY A 119 -18.50 -3.08 1.75
C GLY A 119 -19.40 -4.22 2.24
N LYS A 120 -19.26 -5.42 1.69
CA LYS A 120 -20.09 -6.59 2.02
C LYS A 120 -19.30 -7.64 2.77
N GLU A 121 -19.97 -8.35 3.67
CA GLU A 121 -19.40 -9.56 4.26
C GLU A 121 -19.37 -10.65 3.20
N VAL A 122 -18.19 -11.18 2.91
CA VAL A 122 -18.00 -12.16 1.83
C VAL A 122 -17.76 -13.56 2.37
N ILE A 123 -16.99 -13.67 3.45
CA ILE A 123 -16.65 -14.94 4.09
C ILE A 123 -16.54 -14.71 5.60
N LYS A 124 -17.10 -15.62 6.38
CA LYS A 124 -16.86 -15.77 7.81
C LYS A 124 -16.38 -17.20 8.07
N VAL A 125 -15.26 -17.36 8.76
CA VAL A 125 -14.65 -18.66 9.07
C VAL A 125 -14.36 -18.80 10.56
N ASN A 126 -14.30 -20.05 11.01
CA ASN A 126 -13.74 -20.37 12.32
C ASN A 126 -12.21 -20.53 12.19
N MET A 127 -11.45 -19.88 13.08
CA MET A 127 -9.99 -19.87 13.08
C MET A 127 -9.36 -21.26 13.22
N SER A 128 -10.09 -22.26 13.74
CA SER A 128 -9.64 -23.66 13.84
C SER A 128 -9.77 -24.47 12.55
N LYS A 129 -10.45 -23.95 11.52
CA LYS A 129 -10.68 -24.64 10.25
C LYS A 129 -9.60 -24.22 9.24
N SER A 130 -8.48 -24.94 9.24
CA SER A 130 -7.29 -24.61 8.43
C SER A 130 -7.59 -24.34 6.96
N GLU A 131 -8.36 -25.20 6.30
CA GLU A 131 -8.68 -25.02 4.88
C GLU A 131 -9.51 -23.77 4.59
N GLU A 132 -10.45 -23.43 5.48
CA GLU A 132 -11.29 -22.24 5.33
C GLU A 132 -10.48 -20.98 5.64
N LEU A 133 -9.63 -21.04 6.67
CA LEU A 133 -8.70 -19.98 7.02
C LEU A 133 -7.71 -19.70 5.87
N ASP A 134 -7.19 -20.73 5.22
CA ASP A 134 -6.32 -20.56 4.05
C ASP A 134 -7.05 -19.84 2.91
N LYS A 135 -8.25 -20.31 2.58
CA LYS A 135 -9.08 -19.74 1.51
C LYS A 135 -9.37 -18.25 1.76
N VAL A 136 -9.75 -17.87 2.98
CA VAL A 136 -10.08 -16.47 3.29
C VAL A 136 -8.83 -15.58 3.29
N LEU A 137 -7.68 -16.05 3.80
CA LEU A 137 -6.43 -15.29 3.79
C LEU A 137 -5.91 -15.09 2.36
N ILE A 138 -5.94 -16.14 1.52
CA ILE A 138 -5.62 -16.03 0.08
C ILE A 138 -6.53 -15.00 -0.58
N LYS A 139 -7.84 -15.06 -0.32
CA LYS A 139 -8.82 -14.12 -0.90
C LYS A 139 -8.57 -12.67 -0.47
N PHE A 140 -8.16 -12.46 0.78
CA PHE A 140 -7.81 -11.14 1.31
C PHE A 140 -6.55 -10.56 0.62
N VAL A 141 -5.45 -11.32 0.56
CA VAL A 141 -4.18 -10.83 -0.03
C VAL A 141 -4.19 -10.76 -1.56
N SER A 142 -5.09 -11.51 -2.20
CA SER A 142 -5.24 -11.50 -3.66
C SER A 142 -6.20 -10.41 -4.15
N PHE A 143 -6.88 -9.70 -3.25
CA PHE A 143 -7.82 -8.66 -3.64
C PHE A 143 -7.12 -7.52 -4.39
N ARG A 144 -7.73 -7.09 -5.51
CA ARG A 144 -7.26 -5.97 -6.32
C ARG A 144 -8.45 -5.05 -6.63
N PRO A 145 -8.52 -3.86 -6.00
CA PRO A 145 -9.54 -2.86 -6.31
C PRO A 145 -9.57 -2.55 -7.81
N GLU A 146 -10.74 -2.19 -8.34
CA GLU A 146 -10.86 -1.80 -9.76
C GLU A 146 -10.02 -0.56 -10.07
N GLU A 147 -9.94 0.38 -9.12
CA GLU A 147 -9.11 1.57 -9.20
C GLU A 147 -7.62 1.23 -9.31
N TYR A 148 -7.17 0.18 -8.62
CA TYR A 148 -5.79 -0.30 -8.74
C TYR A 148 -5.51 -0.82 -10.16
N LYS A 149 -6.46 -1.55 -10.76
CA LYS A 149 -6.33 -2.02 -12.15
C LYS A 149 -6.28 -0.83 -13.12
N LYS A 150 -7.21 0.12 -12.99
CA LYS A 150 -7.23 1.35 -13.81
C LYS A 150 -5.93 2.16 -13.67
N PHE A 151 -5.43 2.29 -12.45
CA PHE A 151 -4.15 2.95 -12.20
C PHE A 151 -3.00 2.23 -12.89
N GLN A 152 -2.92 0.90 -12.77
CA GLN A 152 -1.87 0.11 -13.38
C GLN A 152 -1.89 0.22 -14.91
N ASP A 153 -3.07 0.21 -15.51
CA ASP A 153 -3.24 0.37 -16.96
C ASP A 153 -2.82 1.77 -17.42
N ALA A 154 -3.25 2.82 -16.70
CA ALA A 154 -2.85 4.20 -16.98
C ALA A 154 -1.33 4.37 -16.85
N PHE A 155 -0.73 3.77 -15.82
CA PHE A 155 0.71 3.83 -15.57
C PHE A 155 1.52 3.08 -16.63
N ASN A 156 1.07 1.90 -17.05
CA ASN A 156 1.71 1.13 -18.11
C ASN A 156 1.63 1.87 -19.46
N ASN A 157 0.48 2.50 -19.76
CA ASN A 157 0.33 3.35 -20.94
C ASN A 157 1.27 4.56 -20.90
N LEU A 158 1.35 5.25 -19.75
CA LEU A 158 2.28 6.36 -19.57
C LEU A 158 3.73 5.91 -19.81
N LYS A 159 4.15 4.77 -19.24
CA LYS A 159 5.49 4.19 -19.46
C LYS A 159 5.80 3.95 -20.94
N ARG A 160 4.81 3.51 -21.72
CA ARG A 160 4.97 3.29 -23.16
C ARG A 160 5.13 4.61 -23.94
N ILE A 161 4.42 5.66 -23.53
CA ILE A 161 4.44 6.97 -24.21
C ILE A 161 5.65 7.82 -23.78
N LEU A 162 6.16 7.61 -22.57
CA LEU A 162 7.23 8.44 -21.98
C LEU A 162 8.51 8.53 -22.83
N PRO A 163 9.00 7.47 -23.50
CA PRO A 163 10.18 7.54 -24.36
C PRO A 163 9.97 8.44 -25.58
N ASP A 164 8.82 8.33 -26.24
CA ASP A 164 8.46 9.11 -27.43
C ASP A 164 8.24 10.57 -27.04
N LEU A 165 7.46 10.83 -25.98
CA LEU A 165 7.28 12.18 -25.46
C LEU A 165 8.63 12.83 -25.09
N ALA A 166 9.54 12.06 -24.47
CA ALA A 166 10.88 12.55 -24.14
C ALA A 166 11.74 12.79 -25.39
N LYS A 167 11.52 12.04 -26.48
CA LYS A 167 12.19 12.26 -27.76
C LYS A 167 11.67 13.53 -28.43
N ASP A 168 10.36 13.69 -28.52
CA ASP A 168 9.71 14.86 -29.12
C ASP A 168 10.11 16.14 -28.38
N LEU A 169 10.12 16.11 -27.04
CA LEU A 169 10.57 17.25 -26.23
C LEU A 169 12.05 17.60 -26.50
N ARG A 170 12.91 16.59 -26.69
CA ARG A 170 14.33 16.80 -27.05
C ARG A 170 14.48 17.40 -28.44
N GLU A 171 13.68 16.94 -29.40
CA GLU A 171 13.68 17.46 -30.77
C GLU A 171 13.18 18.90 -30.80
N PHE A 172 12.09 19.21 -30.09
CA PHE A 172 11.58 20.57 -29.90
C PHE A 172 12.65 21.50 -29.31
N PHE A 173 13.34 21.10 -28.24
CA PHE A 173 14.41 21.91 -27.67
C PHE A 173 15.61 22.09 -28.61
N LYS A 174 15.94 21.08 -29.42
CA LYS A 174 16.98 21.21 -30.46
C LYS A 174 16.59 22.21 -31.53
N GLU A 175 15.33 22.17 -31.99
CA GLU A 175 14.79 23.10 -32.98
C GLU A 175 14.72 24.54 -32.44
N GLU A 176 14.13 24.74 -31.25
CA GLU A 176 14.09 26.04 -30.58
C GLU A 176 15.50 26.61 -30.34
N LYS A 177 16.46 25.76 -29.96
CA LYS A 177 17.86 26.15 -29.85
C LYS A 177 18.47 26.54 -31.20
N LYS A 178 17.96 26.14 -32.36
CA LYS A 178 18.45 26.63 -33.67
C LYS A 178 17.80 27.95 -34.05
N ILE A 179 16.48 28.04 -33.94
CA ILE A 179 15.68 29.08 -34.59
C ILE A 179 15.28 30.23 -33.65
N ASN A 180 15.12 29.98 -32.35
CA ASN A 180 14.58 30.96 -31.41
C ASN A 180 15.70 31.68 -30.64
N LYS A 181 15.95 32.94 -30.99
CA LYS A 181 16.98 33.78 -30.37
C LYS A 181 16.74 33.99 -28.86
N LYS A 182 15.50 34.21 -28.46
CA LYS A 182 15.12 34.41 -27.04
C LYS A 182 15.33 33.15 -26.23
N PHE A 183 15.02 31.98 -26.80
CA PHE A 183 15.27 30.69 -26.16
C PHE A 183 16.78 30.46 -25.93
N LYS A 184 17.63 30.74 -26.94
CA LYS A 184 19.09 30.66 -26.79
C LYS A 184 19.63 31.55 -25.68
N GLU A 185 19.14 32.79 -25.58
CA GLU A 185 19.55 33.75 -24.55
C GLU A 185 19.17 33.24 -23.14
N ASN A 186 17.94 32.81 -22.96
CA ASN A 186 17.47 32.24 -21.69
C ASN A 186 18.25 30.97 -21.30
N LEU A 187 18.56 30.10 -22.26
CA LEU A 187 19.34 28.88 -22.00
C LEU A 187 20.78 29.20 -21.56
N LYS A 188 21.41 30.21 -22.16
CA LYS A 188 22.73 30.69 -21.74
C LYS A 188 22.71 31.23 -20.32
N GLU A 189 21.70 32.04 -19.99
CA GLU A 189 21.53 32.58 -18.65
C GLU A 189 21.29 31.47 -17.62
N PHE A 190 20.45 30.49 -17.95
CA PHE A 190 20.20 29.32 -17.12
C PHE A 190 21.48 28.51 -16.89
N THR A 191 22.25 28.23 -17.95
CA THR A 191 23.53 27.50 -17.84
C THR A 191 24.51 28.25 -16.95
N LYS A 192 24.60 29.58 -17.06
CA LYS A 192 25.44 30.40 -16.20
C LYS A 192 25.02 30.32 -14.73
N LYS A 193 23.71 30.31 -14.44
CA LYS A 193 23.19 30.10 -13.08
C LYS A 193 23.58 28.72 -12.55
N CYS A 194 23.45 27.66 -13.34
CA CYS A 194 23.90 26.32 -12.94
C CYS A 194 25.41 26.26 -12.68
N GLN A 195 26.23 26.92 -13.51
CA GLN A 195 27.68 26.98 -13.30
C GLN A 195 28.04 27.61 -11.96
N LEU A 196 27.39 28.73 -11.63
CA LEU A 196 27.60 29.46 -10.38
C LEU A 196 27.10 28.72 -9.14
N SER A 197 25.98 28.00 -9.25
CA SER A 197 25.33 27.34 -8.11
C SER A 197 25.78 25.90 -7.88
N ILE A 198 26.30 25.21 -8.90
CA ILE A 198 26.58 23.77 -8.84
C ILE A 198 28.04 23.48 -9.20
N ASN A 199 28.46 23.76 -10.43
CA ASN A 199 29.82 23.48 -10.91
C ASN A 199 30.13 24.24 -12.21
N ASN A 200 31.25 24.96 -12.25
CA ASN A 200 31.69 25.73 -13.42
C ASN A 200 31.89 24.92 -14.71
N ASN A 201 32.06 23.59 -14.63
CA ASN A 201 32.23 22.72 -15.81
C ASN A 201 30.90 22.32 -16.48
N ILE A 202 29.75 22.80 -15.99
CA ILE A 202 28.45 22.53 -16.61
C ILE A 202 28.39 23.19 -17.98
N THR A 203 28.13 22.39 -19.02
CA THR A 203 27.91 22.85 -20.39
C THR A 203 26.42 23.09 -20.64
N GLU A 204 26.07 23.83 -21.70
CA GLU A 204 24.66 23.98 -22.11
C GLU A 204 23.99 22.62 -22.41
N GLU A 205 24.76 21.63 -22.85
CA GLU A 205 24.25 20.28 -23.13
C GLU A 205 23.97 19.51 -21.83
N LEU A 206 24.82 19.68 -20.81
CA LEU A 206 24.55 19.16 -19.47
C LEU A 206 23.37 19.88 -18.81
N ALA A 207 23.29 21.21 -18.91
CA ALA A 207 22.19 22.02 -18.38
C ALA A 207 20.83 21.62 -18.98
N ASN A 208 20.82 21.20 -20.24
CA ASN A 208 19.62 20.68 -20.91
C ASN A 208 19.29 19.21 -20.56
N LYS A 209 20.18 18.46 -19.90
CA LYS A 209 19.91 17.08 -19.48
C LYS A 209 19.16 17.08 -18.14
N ARG A 210 18.12 16.24 -18.09
CA ARG A 210 17.17 15.99 -16.97
C ARG A 210 17.77 15.96 -15.56
N HIS A 211 19.05 15.61 -15.38
CA HIS A 211 19.64 15.46 -14.05
C HIS A 211 19.86 16.78 -13.29
N LEU A 212 20.00 17.92 -13.98
CA LEU A 212 20.19 19.22 -13.29
C LEU A 212 18.88 19.93 -12.94
N CYS A 213 17.79 19.62 -13.63
CA CYS A 213 16.48 20.25 -13.39
C CYS A 213 15.73 19.71 -12.16
N TYR A 214 16.11 18.54 -11.62
CA TYR A 214 15.42 17.92 -10.48
C TYR A 214 15.98 18.31 -9.11
N ASN A 215 17.18 18.91 -9.02
CA ASN A 215 17.79 19.19 -7.72
C ASN A 215 17.22 20.45 -7.03
N HIS A 216 16.28 21.19 -7.66
CA HIS A 216 15.70 22.43 -7.13
C HIS A 216 14.15 22.48 -7.18
N ILE A 217 13.49 21.32 -7.14
CA ILE A 217 12.05 21.20 -6.82
C ILE A 217 11.93 20.27 -5.62
#